data_AF-A0A919FCY8-F1
#
_entry.id   AF-A0A919FCY8-F1
#
_cell.length_a   1.000
_cell.length_b   1.000
_cell.length_c   1.000
_cell.angle_alpha   90.00
_cell.angle_beta   90.00
_cell.angle_gamma   90.00
#
_symmetry.space_group_name_H-M   'P 1'
#
loop_
_entity.id
_entity.type
_entity.pdbx_description
1 polymer ?
#
loop_
_entity_poly.entity_id
_entity_poly.type
_entity_poly.pdbx_seq_one_letter_code
_entity_poly.pdbx_strand_id
1 'polypeptide(L)'
;MRDGDSGGTDGRPDGRADGRAGSHGPDRPGAPGDEAAAWDFSALEVSGRMPVTNCGDKLTELTLEPLGEDYWLKPGETFIVTSYGDHGLGHPFEVQYWPDSISVWCTSWFGTVSDDDGNQLSCGHQRPDGAYPI
;
A
#
# COMPACT_ATOMS: atom_id res chain seq x y z
N MET A 1 58.42 12.85 -47.58
CA MET A 1 59.09 14.13 -47.86
C MET A 1 58.20 15.22 -47.30
N ARG A 2 58.77 15.96 -46.33
CA ARG A 2 58.55 17.37 -45.94
C ARG A 2 57.15 17.82 -45.53
N ASP A 3 56.96 18.21 -44.26
CA ASP A 3 57.22 19.54 -43.65
C ASP A 3 56.11 20.52 -44.07
N GLY A 4 55.51 21.39 -43.28
CA GLY A 4 55.61 21.88 -41.90
C GLY A 4 54.39 22.80 -41.72
N ASP A 5 53.79 22.88 -40.53
CA ASP A 5 54.03 23.89 -39.50
C ASP A 5 53.48 25.30 -39.81
N SER A 6 53.13 26.00 -38.72
CA SER A 6 52.68 27.38 -38.51
C SER A 6 51.17 27.60 -38.72
N GLY A 7 50.37 27.86 -37.68
CA GLY A 7 50.49 28.93 -36.68
C GLY A 7 49.24 29.82 -36.92
N GLY A 8 48.42 30.25 -35.99
CA GLY A 8 48.58 30.60 -34.59
C GLY A 8 47.60 31.76 -34.35
N THR A 9 46.87 31.68 -33.23
CA THR A 9 46.23 32.77 -32.45
C THR A 9 45.06 33.52 -33.13
N ASP A 10 43.94 33.87 -32.50
CA ASP A 10 43.78 34.50 -31.18
C ASP A 10 42.52 33.99 -30.47
N GLY A 11 42.72 33.39 -29.30
CA GLY A 11 41.70 33.24 -28.29
C GLY A 11 42.19 33.94 -27.03
N ARG A 12 41.33 34.80 -26.45
CA ARG A 12 41.32 35.29 -25.06
C ARG A 12 40.30 36.45 -24.94
N PRO A 13 39.86 36.84 -23.74
CA PRO A 13 39.33 35.99 -22.65
C PRO A 13 38.19 36.69 -21.90
N ASP A 14 37.10 36.00 -21.55
CA ASP A 14 36.23 36.52 -20.49
C ASP A 14 36.15 35.49 -19.37
N GLY A 15 36.96 35.74 -18.36
CA GLY A 15 36.97 35.00 -17.12
C GLY A 15 35.70 35.26 -16.32
N ARG A 16 35.18 34.20 -15.72
CA ARG A 16 34.65 34.26 -14.37
C ARG A 16 34.86 32.92 -13.70
N ALA A 17 35.78 32.89 -12.75
CA ALA A 17 35.68 31.97 -11.64
C ALA A 17 34.36 32.25 -10.92
N ASP A 18 33.72 31.23 -10.37
CA ASP A 18 33.34 31.20 -8.96
C ASP A 18 32.43 30.00 -8.66
N GLY A 19 32.78 29.27 -7.61
CA GLY A 19 31.80 28.70 -6.71
C GLY A 19 31.17 27.37 -7.11
N ARG A 20 31.87 26.28 -6.77
CA ARG A 20 31.25 25.00 -6.45
C ARG A 20 30.35 25.19 -5.21
N ALA A 21 29.11 25.60 -5.42
CA ALA A 21 28.08 25.58 -4.38
C ALA A 21 27.38 24.22 -4.46
N GLY A 22 27.74 23.32 -3.53
CA GLY A 22 26.95 22.12 -3.30
C GLY A 22 25.55 22.53 -2.87
N SER A 23 24.59 22.37 -3.77
CA SER A 23 23.18 22.41 -3.41
C SER A 23 22.91 21.15 -2.58
N HIS A 24 23.04 21.27 -1.26
CA HIS A 24 22.25 20.48 -0.33
C HIS A 24 20.79 20.85 -0.61
N GLY A 25 20.20 20.19 -1.60
CA GLY A 25 18.75 20.12 -1.68
C GLY A 25 18.27 19.48 -0.38
N PRO A 26 17.10 19.88 0.16
CA PRO A 26 16.53 19.15 1.29
C PRO A 26 16.44 17.68 0.89
N ASP A 27 17.00 16.80 1.73
CA ASP A 27 16.86 15.36 1.57
C ASP A 27 15.40 15.08 1.25
N ARG A 28 15.14 14.57 0.05
CA ARG A 28 13.82 14.01 -0.26
C ARG A 28 13.63 12.93 0.80
N PRO A 29 12.54 12.95 1.59
CA PRO A 29 12.23 11.81 2.42
C PRO A 29 12.23 10.59 1.51
N GLY A 30 13.04 9.58 1.87
CA GLY A 30 13.11 8.32 1.15
C GLY A 30 11.70 7.79 0.96
N ALA A 31 11.43 7.21 -0.21
CA ALA A 31 10.17 6.50 -0.43
C ALA A 31 9.94 5.54 0.75
N PRO A 32 8.75 5.54 1.38
CA PRO A 32 8.47 4.59 2.45
C PRO A 32 8.57 3.18 1.86
N GLY A 33 9.65 2.48 2.20
CA GLY A 33 9.75 1.05 2.02
C GLY A 33 8.98 0.37 3.14
N ASP A 34 8.11 -0.58 2.79
CA ASP A 34 7.51 -1.63 3.62
C ASP A 34 7.04 -1.31 5.05
N GLU A 35 6.82 -0.04 5.38
CA GLU A 35 5.93 0.34 6.47
C GLU A 35 4.54 0.49 5.83
N ALA A 36 3.79 -0.62 5.78
CA ALA A 36 2.34 -0.53 5.78
C ALA A 36 2.01 0.53 6.81
N ALA A 37 1.51 1.70 6.36
CA ALA A 37 1.48 2.88 7.19
C ALA A 37 0.81 2.49 8.50
N ALA A 38 1.61 2.40 9.58
CA ALA A 38 1.19 1.86 10.85
C ALA A 38 0.34 2.94 11.53
N TRP A 39 -0.88 3.09 11.03
CA TRP A 39 -1.83 4.04 11.56
C TRP A 39 -2.30 3.46 12.89
N ASP A 40 -2.05 4.20 13.97
CA ASP A 40 -2.49 3.81 15.30
C ASP A 40 -4.00 4.01 15.42
N PHE A 41 -4.75 2.93 15.15
CA PHE A 41 -6.20 2.90 15.30
C PHE A 41 -6.66 2.63 16.74
N SER A 42 -5.74 2.52 17.72
CA SER A 42 -6.10 2.20 19.11
C SER A 42 -6.99 3.25 19.78
N ALA A 43 -6.96 4.48 19.26
CA ALA A 43 -7.83 5.57 19.72
C ALA A 43 -9.26 5.49 19.16
N LEU A 44 -9.52 4.66 18.15
CA LEU A 44 -10.85 4.47 17.59
C LEU A 44 -11.61 3.39 18.37
N GLU A 45 -12.87 3.66 18.66
CA GLU A 45 -13.75 2.68 19.29
C GLU A 45 -14.03 1.53 18.33
N VAL A 46 -13.74 0.30 18.76
CA VAL A 46 -14.09 -0.90 17.99
C VAL A 46 -15.58 -1.15 18.11
N SER A 47 -16.30 -1.04 17.00
CA SER A 47 -17.74 -1.25 16.95
C SER A 47 -18.13 -2.68 16.55
N GLY A 48 -17.20 -3.46 16.01
CA GLY A 48 -17.42 -4.88 15.73
C GLY A 48 -16.15 -5.63 15.35
N ARG A 49 -16.18 -6.95 15.57
CA ARG A 49 -15.19 -7.90 15.04
C ARG A 49 -15.93 -9.09 14.45
N MET A 50 -15.53 -9.49 13.25
CA MET A 50 -16.14 -10.61 12.53
C MET A 50 -15.05 -11.54 11.98
N PRO A 51 -14.97 -12.79 12.47
CA PRO A 51 -14.12 -13.78 11.83
C PRO A 51 -14.72 -14.19 10.49
N VAL A 52 -13.88 -14.23 9.46
CA VAL A 52 -14.21 -14.77 8.14
C VAL A 52 -13.28 -15.95 7.90
N THR A 53 -13.84 -17.16 7.90
CA THR A 53 -13.09 -18.39 7.69
C THR A 53 -13.39 -18.95 6.31
N ASN A 54 -12.35 -19.27 5.54
CA ASN A 54 -12.52 -19.98 4.30
C ASN A 54 -12.71 -21.48 4.56
N CYS A 55 -13.96 -21.92 4.66
CA CYS A 55 -14.32 -23.33 4.81
C CYS A 55 -14.35 -24.11 3.47
N GLY A 56 -13.99 -23.46 2.36
CA GLY A 56 -13.91 -24.08 1.04
C GLY A 56 -12.58 -24.81 0.80
N ASP A 57 -12.41 -25.32 -0.41
CA ASP A 57 -11.21 -26.02 -0.88
C ASP A 57 -10.36 -25.18 -1.86
N LYS A 58 -10.80 -23.96 -2.17
CA LYS A 58 -10.11 -23.01 -3.05
C LYS A 58 -9.65 -21.78 -2.30
N LEU A 59 -8.73 -21.05 -2.92
CA LEU A 59 -8.39 -19.69 -2.49
C LEU A 59 -9.60 -18.78 -2.71
N THR A 60 -9.95 -17.98 -1.71
CA THR A 60 -11.12 -17.09 -1.72
C THR A 60 -10.68 -15.65 -1.53
N GLU A 61 -11.12 -14.77 -2.42
CA GLU A 61 -10.91 -13.33 -2.27
C GLU A 61 -11.84 -12.76 -1.19
N LEU A 62 -11.32 -11.87 -0.35
CA LEU A 62 -12.06 -11.02 0.57
C LEU A 62 -11.77 -9.57 0.21
N THR A 63 -12.82 -8.83 -0.13
CA THR A 63 -12.75 -7.38 -0.35
C THR A 63 -13.31 -6.66 0.86
N LEU A 64 -12.52 -5.74 1.42
CA LEU A 64 -12.94 -4.82 2.47
C LEU A 64 -13.47 -3.53 1.83
N GLU A 65 -14.77 -3.34 1.92
CA GLU A 65 -15.46 -2.18 1.40
C GLU A 65 -15.79 -1.19 2.54
N PRO A 66 -15.86 0.14 2.28
CA PRO A 66 -15.73 0.81 0.97
C PRO A 66 -14.30 1.13 0.55
N LEU A 67 -13.28 0.60 1.24
CA LEU A 67 -11.89 0.94 0.98
C LEU A 67 -11.38 0.33 -0.35
N GLY A 68 -12.05 -0.72 -0.84
CA GLY A 68 -11.61 -1.47 -2.00
C GLY A 68 -10.30 -2.23 -1.76
N GLU A 69 -9.98 -2.53 -0.51
CA GLU A 69 -8.81 -3.35 -0.16
C GLU A 69 -9.14 -4.83 -0.31
N ASP A 70 -8.19 -5.62 -0.78
CA ASP A 70 -8.39 -7.02 -1.11
C ASP A 70 -7.38 -7.93 -0.40
N TYR A 71 -7.83 -9.13 -0.08
CA TYR A 71 -7.07 -10.13 0.66
C TYR A 71 -7.47 -11.52 0.17
N TRP A 72 -6.57 -12.50 0.22
CA TRP A 72 -6.91 -13.86 -0.20
C TRP A 72 -6.75 -14.83 0.97
N LEU A 73 -7.81 -15.57 1.28
CA LEU A 73 -7.83 -16.62 2.29
C LEU A 73 -7.54 -17.98 1.66
N LYS A 74 -6.54 -18.69 2.17
CA LYS A 74 -6.32 -20.11 1.87
C LYS A 74 -7.41 -20.99 2.52
N PRO A 75 -7.66 -22.20 1.99
CA PRO A 75 -8.52 -23.17 2.65
C PRO A 75 -8.16 -23.36 4.13
N GLY A 76 -9.12 -23.19 5.02
CA GLY A 76 -8.98 -23.29 6.48
C GLY A 76 -8.46 -22.03 7.18
N GLU A 77 -8.04 -21.00 6.44
CA GLU A 77 -7.56 -19.74 7.02
C GLU A 77 -8.71 -18.87 7.52
N THR A 78 -8.43 -18.07 8.56
CA THR A 78 -9.38 -17.12 9.13
C THR A 78 -8.75 -15.74 9.19
N PHE A 79 -9.46 -14.74 8.68
CA PHE A 79 -9.16 -13.34 8.93
C PHE A 79 -10.18 -12.74 9.89
N ILE A 80 -9.75 -11.76 10.68
CA ILE A 80 -10.61 -10.98 11.56
C ILE A 80 -10.83 -9.61 10.91
N VAL A 81 -12.06 -9.35 10.46
CA VAL A 81 -12.45 -8.02 10.01
C VAL A 81 -12.88 -7.22 11.24
N THR A 82 -12.23 -6.09 11.48
CA THR A 82 -12.54 -5.18 12.59
C THR A 82 -13.12 -3.90 12.04
N SER A 83 -14.23 -3.46 12.62
CA SER A 83 -14.94 -2.23 12.28
C SER A 83 -14.72 -1.19 13.38
N TYR A 84 -14.49 0.07 13.00
CA TYR A 84 -14.15 1.16 13.91
C TYR A 84 -15.09 2.35 13.74
N GLY A 85 -15.46 2.95 14.87
CA GLY A 85 -16.34 4.11 14.92
C GLY A 85 -17.82 3.76 14.83
N ASP A 86 -18.65 4.81 14.77
CA ASP A 86 -20.10 4.70 14.83
C ASP A 86 -20.69 4.19 13.51
N HIS A 87 -21.60 3.22 13.60
CA HIS A 87 -22.42 2.69 12.49
C HIS A 87 -23.90 3.14 12.60
N GLY A 88 -24.18 4.12 13.46
CA GLY A 88 -25.52 4.63 13.73
C GLY A 88 -26.43 3.56 14.31
N LEU A 89 -27.67 3.50 13.82
CA LEU A 89 -28.66 2.48 14.24
C LEU A 89 -28.56 1.17 13.44
N GLY A 90 -27.55 1.05 12.58
CA GLY A 90 -27.36 -0.10 11.68
C GLY A 90 -26.64 -1.27 12.33
N HIS A 91 -25.88 -1.99 11.52
CA HIS A 91 -24.99 -3.08 11.92
C HIS A 91 -23.59 -2.78 11.39
N PRO A 92 -22.51 -3.17 12.09
CA PRO A 92 -21.14 -2.80 11.71
C PRO A 92 -20.64 -3.42 10.40
N PHE A 93 -21.32 -4.45 9.89
CA PHE A 93 -20.94 -5.20 8.71
C PHE A 93 -22.13 -5.58 7.82
N GLU A 94 -22.03 -5.29 6.52
CA GLU A 94 -22.84 -5.93 5.48
C GLU A 94 -21.97 -6.94 4.73
N VAL A 95 -22.50 -8.14 4.48
CA VAL A 95 -21.71 -9.22 3.84
C VAL A 95 -22.39 -9.71 2.58
N GLN A 96 -21.61 -9.78 1.50
CA GLN A 96 -22.03 -10.36 0.23
C GLN A 96 -21.09 -11.51 -0.13
N TYR A 97 -21.67 -12.64 -0.54
CA TYR A 97 -20.94 -13.87 -0.86
C TYR A 97 -21.19 -14.28 -2.31
N TRP A 98 -20.12 -14.66 -2.99
CA TRP A 98 -20.09 -15.23 -4.35
C TRP A 98 -19.27 -16.53 -4.35
N PRO A 99 -19.31 -17.34 -5.42
CA PRO A 99 -18.68 -18.66 -5.42
C PRO A 99 -17.20 -18.70 -5.01
N ASP A 100 -16.41 -17.67 -5.35
CA ASP A 100 -14.97 -17.62 -5.06
C ASP A 100 -14.55 -16.27 -4.40
N SER A 101 -15.51 -15.49 -3.87
CA SER A 101 -15.24 -14.16 -3.28
C SER A 101 -16.25 -13.77 -2.21
N ILE A 102 -15.80 -12.97 -1.24
CA ILE A 102 -16.58 -12.35 -0.17
C ILE A 102 -16.31 -10.85 -0.19
N SER A 103 -17.35 -10.04 -0.07
CA SER A 103 -17.21 -8.62 0.23
C SER A 103 -17.78 -8.34 1.60
N VAL A 104 -17.00 -7.65 2.42
CA VAL A 104 -17.41 -7.17 3.74
C VAL A 104 -17.41 -5.65 3.71
N TRP A 105 -18.61 -5.07 3.78
CA TRP A 105 -18.80 -3.63 3.92
C TRP A 105 -18.76 -3.26 5.39
N CYS A 106 -17.74 -2.51 5.82
CA CYS A 106 -17.78 -1.81 7.10
C CYS A 106 -18.67 -0.57 6.95
N THR A 107 -19.84 -0.59 7.60
CA THR A 107 -20.82 0.52 7.58
C THR A 107 -20.47 1.65 8.55
N SER A 108 -19.44 1.43 9.37
CA SER A 108 -18.84 2.41 10.26
C SER A 108 -17.90 3.35 9.48
N TRP A 109 -17.07 4.11 10.20
CA TRP A 109 -16.14 5.03 9.56
C TRP A 109 -14.97 4.33 8.88
N PHE A 110 -14.56 3.17 9.40
CA PHE A 110 -13.32 2.52 8.99
C PHE A 110 -13.28 1.03 9.32
N GLY A 111 -12.46 0.26 8.61
CA GLY A 111 -12.22 -1.15 8.87
C GLY A 111 -10.79 -1.57 8.65
N THR A 112 -10.38 -2.66 9.31
CA THR A 112 -9.10 -3.33 9.08
C THR A 112 -9.29 -4.84 8.99
N VAL A 113 -8.31 -5.52 8.41
CA VAL A 113 -8.21 -6.99 8.40
C VAL A 113 -6.95 -7.41 9.15
N SER A 114 -7.06 -8.41 10.02
CA SER A 114 -5.92 -9.05 10.68
C SER A 114 -5.97 -10.57 10.54
N ASP A 115 -4.85 -11.25 10.79
CA ASP A 115 -4.85 -12.69 11.06
C ASP A 115 -5.45 -13.02 12.44
N ASP A 116 -5.45 -14.30 12.81
CA ASP A 116 -5.98 -14.81 14.08
C ASP A 116 -5.10 -14.46 15.30
N ASP A 117 -3.80 -14.25 15.08
CA ASP A 117 -2.85 -13.73 16.06
C ASP A 117 -2.99 -12.22 16.30
N GLY A 118 -3.76 -11.52 15.45
CA GLY A 118 -4.03 -10.09 15.54
C GLY A 118 -3.06 -9.20 14.77
N ASN A 119 -2.22 -9.76 13.91
CA ASN A 119 -1.34 -8.98 13.03
C ASN A 119 -2.16 -8.40 11.88
N GLN A 120 -2.14 -7.08 11.74
CA GLN A 120 -2.84 -6.41 10.65
C GLN A 120 -2.24 -6.79 9.29
N LEU A 121 -3.12 -7.13 8.34
CA LEU A 121 -2.76 -7.50 6.98
C LEU A 121 -2.78 -6.26 6.08
N SER A 122 -1.87 -6.23 5.10
CA SER A 122 -1.86 -5.21 4.05
C SER A 122 -2.76 -5.62 2.88
N CYS A 123 -3.33 -4.64 2.18
CA CYS A 123 -4.01 -4.85 0.91
C CYS A 123 -3.14 -5.65 -0.08
N GLY A 124 -3.73 -6.59 -0.81
CA GLY A 124 -3.05 -7.56 -1.66
C GLY A 124 -2.42 -8.75 -0.92
N HIS A 125 -2.70 -8.94 0.38
CA HIS A 125 -2.17 -10.08 1.13
C HIS A 125 -2.56 -11.40 0.45
N GLN A 126 -1.55 -12.21 0.11
CA GLN A 126 -1.68 -13.50 -0.60
C GLN A 126 -2.36 -13.40 -1.98
N ARG A 127 -2.40 -12.21 -2.59
CA ARG A 127 -2.95 -12.03 -3.94
C ARG A 127 -2.21 -12.94 -4.94
N PRO A 128 -2.94 -13.74 -5.75
CA PRO A 128 -2.33 -14.53 -6.81
C PRO A 128 -1.63 -13.65 -7.86
N ASP A 129 -0.53 -14.16 -8.41
CA ASP A 129 0.12 -13.54 -9.56
C ASP A 129 -0.89 -13.43 -10.72
N GLY A 130 -1.00 -12.24 -11.30
CA GLY A 130 -1.90 -11.97 -12.41
C GLY A 130 -3.39 -11.89 -12.06
N ALA A 131 -3.75 -11.83 -10.77
CA ALA A 131 -5.16 -11.66 -10.35
C ALA A 131 -5.84 -10.45 -11.00
N TYR A 132 -5.08 -9.38 -11.25
CA TYR A 132 -5.49 -8.26 -12.08
C TYR A 132 -4.47 -8.06 -13.20
N PRO A 133 -4.85 -8.24 -14.48
CA PRO A 133 -3.99 -7.90 -15.59
C PRO A 133 -3.75 -6.38 -15.61
N ILE A 134 -2.49 -5.98 -15.76
CA ILE A 134 -2.06 -4.58 -15.97
C ILE A 134 -2.37 -4.09 -17.38
#